data_AF-A0A9E2FMZ6-F1
#
_entry.id   AF-A0A9E2FMZ6-F1
#
_cell.length_a   1.000
_cell.length_b   1.000
_cell.length_c   1.000
_cell.angle_alpha   90.00
_cell.angle_beta   90.00
_cell.angle_gamma   90.00
#
_symmetry.space_group_name_H-M   'P 1'
#
loop_
_entity.id
_entity.type
_entity.pdbx_description
1 polymer ?
#
loop_
_entity_poly.entity_id
_entity_poly.type
_entity_poly.pdbx_seq_one_letter_code
_entity_poly.pdbx_strand_id
1 'polypeptide(L)' 'MKRLRHIEISKMFLDIAKYIITIVIIGSLINEKVTLQAVLIGCCIAVITFICAVLLLPKEE' A
#
# COMPACT_ATOMS: atom_id res chain seq x y z
N MET A 1 20.27 -16.56 1.18
CA MET A 1 20.35 -15.09 1.03
C MET A 1 19.21 -14.47 0.21
N LYS A 2 18.87 -14.95 -1.00
CA LYS A 2 17.82 -14.33 -1.83
C LYS A 2 16.42 -14.32 -1.17
N ARG A 3 15.99 -15.42 -0.52
CA ARG A 3 14.67 -15.50 0.16
C ARG A 3 14.49 -14.47 1.28
N LEU A 4 15.53 -14.22 2.08
CA LEU A 4 15.49 -13.21 3.16
C LEU A 4 15.27 -11.80 2.60
N ARG A 5 16.00 -11.42 1.54
CA ARG A 5 15.81 -10.12 0.86
C ARG A 5 14.41 -9.94 0.30
N HIS A 6 13.81 -10.99 -0.27
CA HIS A 6 12.44 -10.92 -0.78
C HIS A 6 11.40 -10.72 0.33
N ILE A 7 11.58 -11.37 1.48
CA ILE A 7 10.69 -11.19 2.64
C ILE A 7 10.80 -9.76 3.19
N GLU A 8 12.02 -9.22 3.28
CA GLU A 8 12.28 -7.85 3.75
C GLU A 8 11.64 -6.81 2.82
N ILE A 9 11.81 -6.97 1.50
CA ILE A 9 11.18 -6.13 0.49
C ILE A 9 9.66 -6.19 0.61
N SER A 10 9.08 -7.38 0.77
CA SER A 10 7.63 -7.55 0.88
C SER A 10 7.07 -6.90 2.14
N LYS A 11 7.79 -6.98 3.28
CA LYS A 11 7.43 -6.25 4.50
C LYS A 11 7.48 -4.73 4.29
N MET A 12 8.50 -4.21 3.60
CA MET A 12 8.56 -2.78 3.26
C MET A 12 7.37 -2.35 2.40
N PHE A 13 6.99 -3.15 1.40
CA PHE A 13 5.81 -2.86 0.57
C PHE A 13 4.49 -2.87 1.38
N LEU A 14 4.35 -3.78 2.34
CA LEU A 14 3.20 -3.79 3.25
C LEU A 14 3.16 -2.53 4.13
N ASP A 15 4.30 -2.08 4.65
CA ASP A 15 4.36 -0.85 5.44
C ASP A 15 4.06 0.39 4.58
N ILE A 16 4.56 0.45 3.35
CA ILE A 16 4.20 1.51 2.39
C ILE A 16 2.70 1.52 2.11
N ALA A 17 2.07 0.36 1.91
CA ALA A 17 0.63 0.27 1.71
C ALA A 17 -0.16 0.84 2.91
N LYS A 18 0.25 0.52 4.14
CA LYS A 18 -0.35 1.09 5.36
C LYS A 18 -0.21 2.61 5.41
N TYR A 19 0.95 3.15 5.06
CA TYR A 19 1.16 4.61 5.01
C TYR A 19 0.25 5.28 3.97
N ILE A 20 0.11 4.69 2.79
CA ILE A 20 -0.77 5.23 1.74
C ILE A 20 -2.21 5.26 2.21
N ILE A 21 -2.71 4.18 2.82
CA ILE A 21 -4.06 4.13 3.40
C ILE A 21 -4.22 5.21 4.49
N THR A 22 -3.23 5.35 5.36
CA THR A 22 -3.24 6.34 6.44
C THR A 22 -3.29 7.77 5.90
N ILE A 23 -2.52 8.07 4.86
CA ILE A 23 -2.53 9.38 4.18
C ILE A 23 -3.90 9.65 3.54
N VAL A 24 -4.53 8.65 2.93
CA VAL A 24 -5.87 8.80 2.33
C VAL A 24 -6.92 9.08 3.40
N ILE A 25 -6.89 8.34 4.52
CA ILE A 25 -7.83 8.53 5.64
C ILE A 25 -7.62 9.87 6.33
N ILE A 26 -6.38 10.22 6.65
CA ILE A 26 -6.07 11.52 7.29
C ILE A 26 -6.38 12.66 6.31
N GLY A 27 -6.04 12.49 5.03
CA GLY A 27 -6.33 13.45 3.98
C GLY A 27 -7.83 13.71 3.86
N SER A 28 -8.66 12.67 3.90
CA SER A 28 -10.12 12.80 3.86
C SER A 28 -10.72 13.41 5.12
N LEU A 29 -10.11 13.17 6.29
CA LEU A 29 -10.54 13.76 7.57
C LEU A 29 -10.19 15.25 7.68
N ILE A 30 -9.03 15.67 7.17
CA ILE A 30 -8.55 17.06 7.28
C ILE A 30 -9.22 17.96 6.24
N ASN A 31 -9.47 17.45 5.04
CA ASN A 31 -10.04 18.24 3.95
C ASN A 31 -11.50 17.82 3.65
N GLU A 32 -12.47 18.65 4.03
CA GLU A 32 -13.87 18.47 3.60
C GLU A 32 -14.04 18.52 2.06
N LYS A 33 -13.03 19.04 1.35
CA LYS A 33 -12.98 19.12 -0.12
C LYS A 33 -12.11 18.03 -0.77
N VAL A 34 -11.82 16.91 -0.09
CA VAL A 34 -11.22 15.79 -0.80
C VAL A 34 -12.18 15.35 -1.90
N THR A 35 -11.78 15.58 -3.15
CA THR A 35 -12.57 15.18 -4.30
C THR A 35 -12.62 13.65 -4.37
N LEU A 36 -13.77 13.11 -4.75
CA LEU A 36 -13.97 11.67 -4.98
C LEU A 36 -12.85 11.06 -5.85
N GLN A 37 -12.30 11.85 -6.78
CA GLN A 37 -11.16 11.48 -7.61
C GLN A 37 -9.88 11.20 -6.81
N ALA A 38 -9.55 12.03 -5.81
CA ALA A 38 -8.36 11.82 -4.98
C ALA A 38 -8.49 10.55 -4.11
N VAL A 39 -9.69 10.27 -3.61
CA VAL A 39 -9.96 9.02 -2.87
C VAL A 39 -9.83 7.80 -3.79
N LEU A 40 -10.43 7.87 -4.99
CA LEU A 40 -10.35 6.79 -5.98
C LEU A 40 -8.91 6.50 -6.40
N ILE A 41 -8.11 7.55 -6.67
CA ILE A 41 -6.69 7.41 -7.00
C ILE A 41 -5.91 6.80 -5.83
N GLY A 42 -6.15 7.28 -4.60
CA GLY A 42 -5.54 6.74 -3.39
C GLY A 42 -5.85 5.26 -3.17
N CYS A 43 -7.11 4.86 -3.36
CA CYS A 43 -7.55 3.46 -3.32
C CYS A 43 -6.88 2.61 -4.40
N CYS A 44 -6.81 3.09 -5.65
CA CYS A 44 -6.14 2.37 -6.73
C CYS A 44 -4.65 2.13 -6.42
N ILE A 45 -3.94 3.14 -5.93
CA ILE A 45 -2.52 3.01 -5.56
C ILE A 45 -2.36 2.03 -4.39
N ALA A 46 -3.23 2.08 -3.39
CA ALA A 46 -3.20 1.14 -2.28
C ALA A 46 -3.41 -0.32 -2.73
N VAL A 47 -4.36 -0.56 -3.64
CA VAL A 47 -4.62 -1.89 -4.23
C VAL A 47 -3.42 -2.38 -5.03
N ILE A 48 -2.83 -1.54 -5.89
CA ILE A 48 -1.64 -1.90 -6.68
C ILE A 48 -0.48 -2.25 -5.76
N THR A 49 -0.25 -1.45 -4.71
CA THR A 49 0.84 -1.66 -3.74
C THR A 49 0.62 -2.96 -2.97
N PHE A 50 -0.64 -3.27 -2.61
CA PHE A 50 -1.00 -4.52 -1.97
C PHE A 50 -0.78 -5.73 -2.88
N ILE A 51 -1.19 -5.67 -4.15
CA ILE A 51 -0.94 -6.74 -5.14
C ILE A 51 0.56 -6.95 -5.34
N CYS A 52 1.35 -5.88 -5.47
CA CYS A 52 2.81 -5.96 -5.55
C CYS A 52 3.39 -6.62 -4.30
N ALA A 53 2.94 -6.25 -3.10
CA ALA A 53 3.38 -6.87 -1.85
C ALA A 53 3.09 -8.38 -1.83
N VAL A 54 1.88 -8.80 -2.23
CA VAL A 54 1.47 -10.21 -2.27
C VAL A 54 2.23 -11.02 -3.34
N LEU A 55 2.47 -10.43 -4.52
CA LEU A 55 3.24 -11.10 -5.58
C LEU A 55 4.74 -11.21 -5.25
N LEU A 56 5.29 -10.26 -4.50
CA LEU A 56 6.68 -10.27 -4.04
C LEU A 56 6.88 -11.17 -2.81
N LEU A 57 5.82 -11.39 -2.03
CA LEU A 57 5.83 -12.31 -0.91
C LEU A 57 6.07 -13.72 -1.48
N PRO A 58 7.16 -14.40 -1.09
CA PRO A 58 7.36 -15.77 -1.50
C PRO A 58 6.18 -16.59 -0.98
N LYS A 59 5.46 -17.29 -1.86
CA LYS A 59 4.51 -18.33 -1.46
C LYS A 59 5.27 -19.27 -0.54
N GLU A 60 4.89 -19.33 0.73
CA GLU A 60 5.33 -20.38 1.64
C GLU A 60 4.75 -21.69 1.08
N GLU A 61 5.55 -22.38 0.26
CA GLU A 61 5.47 -23.83 0.08
C GLU A 61 6.21 -24.53 1.21
#